data_AF-M1MZN2-F1
#
_entry.id   AF-M1MZN2-F1
#
_cell.length_a   1.000
_cell.length_b   1.000
_cell.length_c   1.000
_cell.angle_alpha   90.00
_cell.angle_beta   90.00
_cell.angle_gamma   90.00
#
_symmetry.space_group_name_H-M   'P 1'
#
loop_
_entity.id
_entity.type
_entity.pdbx_description
1 polymer ?
#
loop_
_entity_poly.entity_id
_entity_poly.type
_entity_poly.pdbx_seq_one_letter_code
_entity_poly.pdbx_strand_id
1 'polypeptide(L)'
;MAKKNSRNTDILSESKNTTSPKVYSLLVDLVNENKDDLAEDVLKIDYLLTYTSNCIKDKDFKEAKSTIKMAKARMDKLIENKVNIEYLQYLYDGINAKIK
;
A
#
# COMPACT_ATOMS: atom_id res chain seq x y z
N MET A 1 -17.31 -17.03 -5.23
CA MET A 1 -17.47 -15.64 -4.74
C MET A 1 -17.05 -15.64 -3.28
N ALA A 2 -16.16 -14.73 -2.89
CA ALA A 2 -15.78 -14.56 -1.50
C ALA A 2 -17.01 -14.29 -0.63
N LYS A 3 -16.99 -14.75 0.62
CA LYS A 3 -18.13 -14.59 1.52
C LYS A 3 -18.23 -13.10 1.86
N LYS A 4 -19.28 -12.41 1.39
CA LYS A 4 -19.50 -10.99 1.72
C LYS A 4 -19.58 -10.85 3.23
N ASN A 5 -18.61 -10.14 3.81
CA ASN A 5 -18.61 -9.73 5.20
C ASN A 5 -18.62 -8.18 5.24
N SER A 6 -19.02 -7.59 6.37
CA SER A 6 -19.07 -6.12 6.48
C SER A 6 -17.72 -5.48 6.16
N ARG A 7 -16.65 -6.01 6.76
CA ARG A 7 -15.28 -5.49 6.68
C ARG A 7 -14.75 -5.40 5.24
N ASN A 8 -15.04 -6.40 4.41
CA ASN A 8 -14.63 -6.48 3.00
C ASN A 8 -15.38 -5.45 2.16
N THR A 9 -16.63 -5.18 2.52
CA THR A 9 -17.44 -4.14 1.88
C THR A 9 -16.91 -2.76 2.24
N ASP A 10 -16.52 -2.57 3.50
CA ASP A 10 -15.97 -1.31 4.00
C ASP A 10 -14.63 -0.98 3.32
N ILE A 11 -13.65 -1.91 3.33
CA ILE A 11 -12.34 -1.76 2.68
C ILE A 11 -12.48 -1.37 1.20
N LEU A 12 -13.34 -2.06 0.44
CA LEU A 12 -13.51 -1.81 -0.99
C LEU A 12 -14.32 -0.54 -1.29
N SER A 13 -15.20 -0.11 -0.39
CA SER A 13 -15.97 1.12 -0.57
C SER A 13 -15.14 2.37 -0.30
N GLU A 14 -14.32 2.36 0.76
CA GLU A 14 -13.45 3.47 1.14
C GLU A 14 -12.27 3.64 0.18
N SER A 15 -11.71 2.54 -0.31
CA SER A 15 -10.53 2.55 -1.18
C SER A 15 -10.83 2.97 -2.62
N LYS A 16 -12.09 2.89 -3.07
CA LYS A 16 -12.49 3.10 -4.47
C LYS A 16 -12.10 4.47 -5.03
N ASN A 17 -12.17 5.51 -4.20
CA ASN A 17 -11.92 6.90 -4.62
C ASN A 17 -10.58 7.44 -4.12
N THR A 18 -9.89 6.70 -3.23
CA THR A 18 -8.69 7.17 -2.53
C THR A 18 -7.42 6.50 -3.04
N THR A 19 -7.54 5.34 -3.70
CA THR A 19 -6.41 4.57 -4.22
C THR A 19 -6.36 4.60 -5.74
N SER A 20 -5.18 4.34 -6.31
CA SER A 20 -5.04 4.19 -7.76
C SER A 20 -5.73 2.91 -8.27
N PRO A 21 -6.16 2.84 -9.54
CA PRO A 21 -6.82 1.64 -10.08
C PRO A 21 -6.02 0.33 -9.93
N LYS A 22 -4.68 0.41 -9.99
CA LYS A 22 -3.79 -0.74 -9.80
C LYS A 22 -3.74 -1.22 -8.34
N VAL A 23 -3.76 -0.29 -7.38
CA VAL A 23 -3.86 -0.64 -5.95
C VAL A 23 -5.25 -1.19 -5.64
N TYR A 24 -6.31 -0.57 -6.19
CA TYR A 24 -7.68 -1.04 -6.03
C TYR A 24 -7.87 -2.47 -6.54
N SER A 25 -7.29 -2.81 -7.70
CA SER A 25 -7.32 -4.19 -8.23
C SER A 25 -6.68 -5.18 -7.26
N LEU A 26 -5.52 -4.84 -6.70
CA LEU A 26 -4.83 -5.68 -5.72
C LEU A 26 -5.67 -5.88 -4.45
N LEU A 27 -6.35 -4.83 -3.98
CA LEU A 27 -7.26 -4.92 -2.83
C LEU A 27 -8.44 -5.85 -3.11
N VAL A 28 -9.05 -5.75 -4.28
CA VAL A 28 -10.15 -6.62 -4.70
C VAL A 28 -9.71 -8.09 -4.69
N ASP A 29 -8.52 -8.38 -5.21
CA ASP A 29 -7.98 -9.75 -5.24
C ASP A 29 -7.75 -10.29 -3.82
N LEU A 30 -7.10 -9.50 -2.95
CA LEU A 30 -6.84 -9.90 -1.56
C LEU A 30 -8.12 -10.10 -0.75
N VAL A 31 -9.08 -9.19 -0.88
CA VAL A 31 -10.38 -9.27 -0.22
C VAL A 31 -11.18 -10.48 -0.72
N ASN A 32 -11.08 -10.79 -2.02
CA ASN A 32 -11.73 -11.98 -2.59
C ASN A 32 -11.09 -13.29 -2.10
N GLU A 33 -9.81 -13.26 -1.75
CA GLU A 33 -9.09 -14.38 -1.13
C GLU A 33 -9.30 -14.47 0.39
N ASN A 34 -10.11 -13.59 1.00
CA ASN A 34 -10.27 -13.42 2.45
C ASN A 34 -8.94 -13.09 3.17
N LYS A 35 -8.04 -12.38 2.49
CA LYS A 35 -6.76 -11.90 3.03
C LYS A 35 -6.88 -10.43 3.44
N ASP A 36 -7.89 -10.14 4.25
CA ASP A 36 -8.28 -8.77 4.61
C ASP A 36 -7.14 -8.04 5.35
N ASP A 37 -6.38 -8.76 6.18
CA ASP A 37 -5.19 -8.22 6.87
C ASP A 37 -4.10 -7.75 5.89
N LEU A 38 -3.90 -8.48 4.78
CA LEU A 38 -2.95 -8.09 3.74
C LEU A 38 -3.49 -6.91 2.90
N ALA A 39 -4.80 -6.85 2.70
CA ALA A 39 -5.45 -5.72 2.04
C ALA A 39 -5.27 -4.43 2.86
N GLU A 40 -5.39 -4.51 4.20
CA GLU A 40 -5.06 -3.39 5.08
C GLU A 40 -3.59 -2.99 4.99
N ASP A 41 -2.67 -3.95 4.88
CA ASP A 41 -1.24 -3.66 4.68
C ASP A 41 -0.99 -2.95 3.35
N VAL A 42 -1.68 -3.33 2.27
CA VAL A 42 -1.63 -2.63 0.97
C VAL A 42 -2.08 -1.18 1.10
N LEU A 43 -3.21 -0.92 1.78
CA LEU A 43 -3.69 0.45 2.03
C LEU A 43 -2.69 1.28 2.84
N LYS A 44 -2.10 0.68 3.87
CA LYS A 44 -1.08 1.34 4.70
C LYS A 44 0.18 1.65 3.91
N ILE A 45 0.60 0.77 3.00
CA ILE A 45 1.73 1.02 2.10
C ILE A 45 1.42 2.20 1.17
N ASP A 46 0.26 2.21 0.52
CA ASP A 46 -0.14 3.29 -0.39
C ASP A 46 -0.16 4.66 0.31
N TYR A 47 -0.70 4.69 1.53
CA TYR A 47 -0.65 5.87 2.41
C TYR A 47 0.79 6.28 2.74
N LEU A 48 1.64 5.35 3.19
CA LEU A 48 3.03 5.65 3.57
C LEU A 48 3.86 6.16 2.39
N LEU A 49 3.66 5.63 1.17
CA LEU A 49 4.31 6.11 -0.04
C LEU A 49 3.86 7.53 -0.40
N THR A 50 2.56 7.80 -0.30
CA THR A 50 2.00 9.15 -0.49
C THR A 50 2.54 10.13 0.53
N TYR A 51 2.57 9.74 1.81
CA TYR A 51 3.10 10.55 2.90
C TYR A 51 4.60 10.82 2.72
N THR A 52 5.40 9.81 2.38
CA THR A 52 6.83 9.94 2.07
C THR A 52 7.04 10.98 0.95
N SER A 53 6.21 10.92 -0.10
CA SER A 53 6.27 11.88 -1.21
C SER A 53 5.99 13.31 -0.76
N ASN A 54 5.10 13.51 0.21
CA ASN A 54 4.83 14.83 0.79
C ASN A 54 6.00 15.31 1.66
N CYS A 55 6.57 14.44 2.52
CA CYS A 55 7.77 14.77 3.30
C CYS A 55 8.93 15.22 2.39
N ILE A 56 9.13 14.55 1.24
CA ILE A 56 10.16 14.96 0.25
C ILE A 56 9.87 16.36 -0.30
N LYS A 57 8.62 16.68 -0.62
CA LYS A 57 8.23 18.03 -1.11
C LYS A 57 8.48 19.10 -0.04
N ASP A 58 8.20 18.77 1.21
CA ASP A 58 8.40 19.65 2.37
C ASP A 58 9.86 19.71 2.83
N LYS A 59 10.76 18.96 2.16
CA LYS A 59 12.19 18.82 2.48
C LYS A 59 12.46 18.18 3.84
N ASP A 60 11.48 17.51 4.43
CA ASP A 60 11.66 16.68 5.63
C ASP A 60 12.20 15.29 5.23
N PHE A 61 13.48 15.25 4.86
CA PHE A 61 14.13 14.01 4.46
C PHE A 61 14.33 13.04 5.63
N LYS A 62 14.33 13.52 6.87
CA LYS A 62 14.44 12.67 8.06
C LYS A 62 13.17 11.83 8.18
N GLU A 63 12.00 12.48 8.11
CA GLU A 63 10.73 11.78 8.19
C GLU A 63 10.50 10.90 6.96
N ALA A 64 10.86 11.37 5.76
CA ALA A 64 10.79 10.57 4.53
C ALA A 64 11.61 9.26 4.65
N LYS A 65 12.81 9.31 5.22
CA LYS A 65 13.65 8.12 5.47
C LYS A 65 13.04 7.16 6.48
N SER A 66 12.29 7.67 7.46
CA SER A 66 11.59 6.85 8.46
C SER A 66 10.40 6.13 7.83
N THR A 67 9.55 6.88 7.14
CA THR A 67 8.30 6.36 6.55
C THR A 67 8.53 5.42 5.37
N ILE A 68 9.54 5.67 4.53
CA ILE A 68 9.88 4.73 3.44
C ILE A 68 10.35 3.37 3.98
N LYS A 69 11.04 3.34 5.13
CA LYS A 69 11.44 2.08 5.78
C LYS A 69 10.24 1.32 6.34
N MET A 70 9.26 2.03 6.90
CA MET A 70 8.01 1.43 7.35
C MET A 70 7.22 0.83 6.18
N ALA A 71 7.17 1.53 5.03
CA ALA A 71 6.54 1.02 3.82
C ALA A 71 7.24 -0.27 3.36
N LYS A 72 8.58 -0.26 3.33
CA LYS A 72 9.38 -1.44 2.95
C LYS A 72 9.10 -2.66 3.85
N ALA A 73 9.10 -2.47 5.16
CA ALA A 73 8.82 -3.56 6.11
C ALA A 73 7.43 -4.18 5.92
N ARG A 74 6.42 -3.41 5.50
CA ARG A 74 5.10 -3.95 5.16
C ARG A 74 5.09 -4.65 3.80
N MET A 75 5.79 -4.09 2.81
CA MET A 75 5.96 -4.74 1.50
C MET A 75 6.65 -6.10 1.62
N ASP A 76 7.64 -6.22 2.49
CA ASP A 76 8.35 -7.49 2.73
C ASP A 76 7.39 -8.56 3.28
N LYS A 77 6.45 -8.19 4.18
CA LYS A 77 5.39 -9.11 4.63
C LYS A 77 4.49 -9.56 3.49
N LEU A 78 4.14 -8.67 2.55
CA LEU A 78 3.34 -9.04 1.38
C LEU A 78 4.10 -10.02 0.47
N ILE A 79 5.40 -9.82 0.27
CA ILE A 79 6.28 -10.72 -0.48
C ILE A 79 6.34 -12.11 0.18
N GLU A 80 6.52 -12.16 1.51
CA GLU A 80 6.54 -13.42 2.28
C GLU A 80 5.22 -14.19 2.12
N ASN A 81 4.10 -13.48 2.02
CA ASN A 81 2.78 -14.05 1.77
C ASN A 81 2.47 -14.32 0.27
N LYS A 82 3.49 -14.21 -0.60
CA LYS A 82 3.41 -14.44 -2.06
C LYS A 82 2.38 -13.56 -2.77
N VAL A 83 2.16 -12.35 -2.27
CA VAL A 83 1.30 -11.34 -2.90
C VAL A 83 2.07 -10.67 -4.03
N ASN A 84 1.46 -10.52 -5.21
CA ASN A 84 2.05 -9.76 -6.28
C ASN A 84 2.00 -8.26 -5.96
N ILE A 85 3.15 -7.66 -5.67
CA ILE A 85 3.29 -6.24 -5.31
C ILE A 85 4.08 -5.43 -6.35
N GLU A 86 4.19 -5.88 -7.59
CA GLU A 86 5.00 -5.25 -8.64
C GLU A 86 4.74 -3.74 -8.77
N TYR A 87 3.47 -3.33 -8.72
CA TYR A 87 3.11 -1.92 -8.80
C TYR A 87 3.54 -1.11 -7.55
N LEU A 88 3.37 -1.67 -6.35
CA LEU A 88 3.84 -1.03 -5.12
C LEU A 88 5.37 -0.92 -5.11
N GLN A 89 6.07 -1.92 -5.65
CA GLN A 89 7.53 -1.91 -5.79
C GLN A 89 7.99 -0.80 -6.75
N TYR A 90 7.33 -0.65 -7.90
CA TYR A 90 7.59 0.45 -8.82
C TYR A 90 7.42 1.83 -8.16
N LEU A 91 6.33 2.03 -7.40
CA LEU A 91 6.11 3.28 -6.67
C LEU A 91 7.18 3.52 -5.60
N TYR A 92 7.50 2.48 -4.82
CA TYR A 92 8.53 2.51 -3.80
C TYR A 92 9.88 2.94 -4.38
N ASP A 93 10.33 2.30 -5.46
CA ASP A 93 11.64 2.57 -6.06
C ASP A 93 11.71 4.02 -6.59
N GLY A 94 10.64 4.48 -7.25
CA GLY A 94 10.55 5.85 -7.76
C GLY A 94 10.53 6.92 -6.68
N ILE A 95 9.98 6.63 -5.50
CA ILE A 95 9.97 7.53 -4.34
C ILE A 95 11.30 7.49 -3.61
N ASN A 96 11.82 6.28 -3.34
CA ASN A 96 13.06 6.07 -2.62
C ASN A 96 14.26 6.71 -3.33
N ALA A 97 14.28 6.68 -4.67
CA ALA A 97 15.32 7.35 -5.47
C ALA A 97 15.34 8.90 -5.30
N LYS A 98 14.26 9.51 -4.81
CA LYS A 98 14.17 10.96 -4.58
C LYS A 98 14.61 11.38 -3.18
N ILE A 99 14.79 10.43 -2.27
CA ILE A 99 15.27 10.67 -0.92
C ILE A 99 16.79 10.83 -0.99
N LYS A 100 17.28 12.03 -0.67
CA LYS A 100 18.72 12.35 -0.65
C LYS A 100 19.38 11.93 0.67
#